data_AF-A0A5S4T3Y8-F1
#
_entry.id   AF-A0A5S4T3Y8-F1
#
_cell.length_a   1.000
_cell.length_b   1.000
_cell.length_c   1.000
_cell.angle_alpha   90.00
_cell.angle_beta   90.00
_cell.angle_gamma   90.00
#
_symmetry.space_group_name_H-M   'P 1'
#
loop_
_entity.id
_entity.type
_entity.pdbx_description
1 polymer ?
#
loop_
_entity_poly.entity_id
_entity_poly.type
_entity_poly.pdbx_seq_one_letter_code
_entity_poly.pdbx_strand_id
1 'polypeptide(L)'
;HNPGNSFWQVTADGKTLLGCVQNVSDCHDKDLCMYVHLQFSHPVTHKYIGEQLKHVSLDDKTKTSFTYLQFDETLKHLDVTAATSFISFKQAALNWQREFPQDFETSFVKNRAQWTHFLDRIAVEDRDFDKVKSFYHHFYRALLFP
;
A
#
# COMPACT_ATOMS: atom_id res chain seq x y z
N HIS A 1 -6.26 21.66 -2.52
CA HIS A 1 -6.24 20.34 -1.88
C HIS A 1 -5.77 20.52 -0.45
N ASN A 2 -6.62 20.26 0.55
CA ASN A 2 -6.13 20.15 1.93
C ASN A 2 -5.28 18.88 2.00
N PRO A 3 -4.02 18.94 2.44
CA PRO A 3 -3.25 17.72 2.68
C PRO A 3 -4.02 16.89 3.70
N GLY A 4 -4.32 15.63 3.37
CA GLY A 4 -4.96 14.71 4.29
C GLY A 4 -4.10 14.57 5.55
N ASN A 5 -4.75 14.41 6.70
CA ASN A 5 -4.03 14.19 7.96
C ASN A 5 -3.76 12.71 8.13
N SER A 6 -2.55 12.36 8.55
CA SER A 6 -2.20 10.99 8.89
C SER A 6 -1.42 10.92 10.21
N PHE A 7 -1.53 9.79 10.91
CA PHE A 7 -0.56 9.44 11.95
C PHE A 7 0.03 8.07 11.64
N TRP A 8 1.26 7.86 12.11
CA TRP A 8 2.04 6.65 11.87
C TRP A 8 2.74 6.23 13.15
N GLN A 9 2.50 5.00 13.61
CA GLN A 9 3.09 4.42 14.81
C GLN A 9 3.95 3.21 14.41
N VAL A 10 5.23 3.23 14.76
CA VAL A 10 6.09 2.04 14.68
C VAL A 10 5.87 1.22 15.94
N THR A 11 5.71 -0.11 15.80
CA THR A 11 5.49 -0.99 16.95
C THR A 11 6.80 -1.35 17.65
N ALA A 12 6.71 -2.04 18.80
CA ALA A 12 7.87 -2.37 19.62
C ALA A 12 8.92 -3.25 18.91
N ASP A 13 8.54 -3.97 17.86
CA ASP A 13 9.47 -4.74 17.02
C ASP A 13 10.38 -3.86 16.13
N GLY A 14 10.08 -2.57 16.03
CA GLY A 14 10.75 -1.61 15.15
C GLY A 14 10.47 -1.83 13.66
N LYS A 15 9.75 -2.88 13.27
CA LYS A 15 9.59 -3.32 11.88
C LYS A 15 8.17 -3.19 11.36
N THR A 16 7.18 -3.14 12.26
CA THR A 16 5.79 -2.94 11.90
C THR A 16 5.43 -1.47 12.04
N LEU A 17 4.80 -0.90 11.02
CA LEU A 17 4.28 0.46 11.02
C LEU A 17 2.78 0.45 10.78
N LEU A 18 2.06 1.10 11.69
CA LEU A 18 0.61 1.23 11.69
C LEU A 18 0.23 2.67 11.37
N GLY A 19 -0.56 2.86 10.31
CA GLY A 19 -0.99 4.18 9.86
C GLY A 19 -2.50 4.35 9.87
N CYS A 20 -2.95 5.57 10.14
CA CYS A 20 -4.31 5.99 9.82
C CYS A 20 -4.24 7.18 8.89
N VAL A 21 -4.77 7.03 7.68
CA VAL A 21 -4.79 8.08 6.66
C VAL A 21 -6.21 8.59 6.50
N GLN A 22 -6.42 9.88 6.74
CA GLN A 22 -7.70 10.55 6.61
C GLN A 22 -7.62 11.57 5.47
N ASN A 23 -8.38 11.36 4.39
CA ASN A 23 -8.52 12.32 3.32
C ASN A 23 -9.87 13.04 3.44
N VAL A 24 -9.87 14.37 3.38
CA VAL A 24 -11.02 15.22 3.75
C VAL A 24 -11.75 15.78 2.51
N SER A 25 -11.56 15.21 1.32
CA SER A 25 -12.33 15.64 0.14
C SER A 25 -13.72 14.97 0.13
N ASP A 26 -14.75 15.74 0.50
CA ASP A 26 -16.19 15.47 0.34
C ASP A 26 -16.70 14.10 0.83
N CYS A 27 -16.07 13.51 1.84
CA CYS A 27 -16.60 12.32 2.51
C CYS A 27 -17.71 12.70 3.50
N HIS A 28 -18.83 11.97 3.46
CA HIS A 28 -19.91 12.12 4.45
C HIS A 28 -19.43 11.75 5.86
N ASP A 29 -18.52 10.78 5.96
CA ASP A 29 -17.87 10.41 7.20
C ASP A 29 -16.55 11.17 7.35
N LYS A 30 -16.56 12.18 8.22
CA LYS A 30 -15.38 13.02 8.49
C LYS A 30 -14.31 12.29 9.29
N ASP A 31 -14.65 11.15 9.89
CA ASP A 31 -13.74 10.32 10.68
C ASP A 31 -13.20 9.13 9.89
N LEU A 32 -13.64 8.95 8.64
CA LEU A 32 -13.21 7.84 7.78
C LEU A 32 -11.68 7.79 7.72
N CYS A 33 -11.16 6.63 8.12
CA CYS A 33 -9.75 6.33 8.15
C CYS A 33 -9.46 5.10 7.31
N MET A 34 -8.46 5.21 6.43
CA MET A 34 -7.80 4.03 5.89
C MET A 34 -6.73 3.59 6.89
N TYR A 35 -6.95 2.43 7.51
CA TYR A 35 -5.97 1.77 8.37
C TYR A 35 -4.94 1.08 7.51
N VAL A 36 -3.67 1.34 7.78
CA VAL A 36 -2.52 0.84 7.02
C VAL A 36 -1.65 -0.02 7.93
N HIS A 37 -1.23 -1.18 7.42
CA HIS A 37 -0.24 -2.05 8.02
C HIS A 37 0.93 -2.18 7.06
N LEU A 38 2.11 -1.73 7.47
CA LEU A 38 3.36 -1.89 6.74
C LEU A 38 4.31 -2.77 7.56
N GLN A 39 4.94 -3.73 6.89
CA GLN A 39 5.98 -4.57 7.48
C GLN A 39 7.29 -4.35 6.72
N PHE A 40 8.31 -3.92 7.45
CA PHE A 40 9.67 -3.74 6.97
C PHE A 40 10.53 -4.96 7.25
N SER A 41 11.48 -5.25 6.35
CA SER A 41 12.53 -6.26 6.58
C SER A 41 13.48 -5.86 7.71
N HIS A 42 13.76 -4.56 7.85
CA HIS A 42 14.72 -3.99 8.79
C HIS A 42 14.04 -3.00 9.74
N PRO A 43 14.53 -2.85 10.98
CA PRO A 43 13.91 -1.96 11.96
C PRO A 43 14.15 -0.50 11.62
N VAL A 44 13.15 0.34 11.89
CA VAL A 44 13.25 1.80 11.88
C VAL A 44 14.12 2.24 13.05
N THR A 45 15.11 3.09 12.77
CA THR A 45 16.04 3.64 13.78
C THR A 45 15.55 4.98 14.33
N HIS A 46 15.04 5.86 13.46
CA HIS A 46 14.54 7.18 13.84
C HIS A 46 13.26 7.53 13.08
N LYS A 47 12.43 8.37 13.69
CA LYS A 47 11.20 8.90 13.11
C LYS A 47 11.18 10.42 13.21
N TYR A 48 10.79 11.07 12.12
CA TYR A 48 10.65 12.52 12.03
C TYR A 48 9.28 12.90 11.46
N ILE A 49 8.75 14.05 11.88
CA ILE A 49 7.47 14.56 11.41
C ILE A 49 7.55 16.03 10.97
N GLY A 50 6.68 16.39 10.02
CA GLY A 50 6.51 17.77 9.55
C GLY A 50 7.65 18.26 8.67
N GLU A 51 7.49 19.46 8.13
CA GLU A 51 8.43 20.06 7.17
C GLU A 51 9.80 20.34 7.80
N GLN A 52 9.84 20.60 9.11
CA GLN A 52 11.08 20.87 9.84
C GLN A 52 11.79 19.60 10.34
N LEU A 53 11.36 18.40 9.93
CA LEU A 53 11.93 17.11 10.38
C LEU A 53 12.06 17.03 11.91
N LYS A 54 10.99 17.33 12.64
CA LYS A 54 11.00 17.23 14.10
C LYS A 54 11.16 15.75 14.50
N HIS A 55 12.24 15.44 15.20
CA HIS A 55 12.46 14.10 15.77
C HIS A 55 11.40 13.78 16.82
N VAL A 56 10.83 12.57 16.75
CA VAL A 56 9.79 12.06 17.68
C VAL A 56 10.05 10.60 18.04
N SER A 57 9.38 10.11 19.08
CA SER A 57 9.43 8.69 19.41
C SER A 57 8.84 7.83 18.28
N LEU A 58 9.32 6.60 18.15
CA LEU A 58 8.84 5.65 17.14
C LEU A 58 7.34 5.37 17.26
N ASP A 59 6.83 5.38 18.49
CA ASP A 59 5.42 5.12 18.81
C ASP A 59 4.53 6.38 18.78
N ASP A 60 5.07 7.55 18.45
CA ASP A 60 4.33 8.81 18.38
C ASP A 60 3.14 8.71 17.40
N LYS A 61 2.04 9.40 17.70
CA LYS A 61 0.81 9.40 16.89
C LYS A 61 0.38 10.81 16.48
N THR A 62 1.31 11.75 16.49
CA THR A 62 1.02 13.13 16.12
C THR A 62 0.53 13.17 14.68
N LYS A 63 -0.67 13.73 14.46
CA LYS A 63 -1.22 13.90 13.11
C LYS A 63 -0.39 14.92 12.34
N THR A 64 0.02 14.56 11.12
CA THR A 64 0.88 15.38 10.25
C THR A 64 0.67 15.02 8.79
N SER A 65 1.05 15.93 7.90
CA SER A 65 1.11 15.70 6.45
C SER A 65 2.35 14.90 6.03
N PHE A 66 3.43 14.99 6.80
CA PHE A 66 4.72 14.37 6.44
C PHE A 66 5.29 13.57 7.61
N THR A 67 5.66 12.32 7.34
CA THR A 67 6.39 11.44 8.25
C THR A 67 7.56 10.82 7.51
N TYR A 68 8.72 10.80 8.15
CA TYR A 68 9.96 10.25 7.62
C TYR A 68 10.48 9.17 8.57
N LEU A 69 10.99 8.09 7.99
CA LEU A 69 11.52 6.95 8.72
C LEU A 69 12.96 6.74 8.27
N GLN A 70 13.85 6.63 9.24
CA GLN A 70 15.25 6.34 9.01
C GLN A 70 15.53 4.87 9.31
N PHE A 71 16.41 4.26 8.52
CA PHE A 71 16.90 2.91 8.70
C PHE A 71 18.43 2.96 8.90
N ASP A 72 19.06 1.79 9.06
CA ASP A 72 20.51 1.69 9.15
C ASP A 72 21.19 2.26 7.90
N GLU A 73 22.25 3.06 8.06
CA GLU A 73 22.95 3.74 6.96
C GLU A 73 23.68 2.77 6.02
N THR A 74 24.01 1.57 6.50
CA THR A 74 24.64 0.51 5.71
C THR A 74 23.63 -0.31 4.91
N LEU A 75 22.33 -0.11 5.15
CA LEU A 75 21.27 -0.84 4.50
C LEU A 75 21.19 -0.50 3.01
N LYS A 76 21.40 -1.50 2.16
CA LYS A 76 21.32 -1.35 0.70
C LYS A 76 19.94 -1.65 0.12
N HIS A 77 19.18 -2.50 0.80
CA HIS A 77 17.89 -2.98 0.33
C HIS A 77 16.90 -3.09 1.47
N LEU A 78 15.69 -2.58 1.27
CA LEU A 78 14.62 -2.62 2.24
C LEU A 78 13.37 -3.19 1.57
N ASP A 79 13.02 -4.43 1.94
CA ASP A 79 11.70 -4.97 1.59
C ASP A 79 10.60 -4.35 2.45
N VAL A 80 9.50 -4.00 1.79
CA VAL A 80 8.28 -3.47 2.41
C VAL A 80 7.09 -4.24 1.88
N THR A 81 6.25 -4.74 2.77
CA THR A 81 4.94 -5.31 2.43
C THR A 81 3.85 -4.47 3.07
N ALA A 82 2.70 -4.37 2.41
CA ALA A 82 1.64 -3.46 2.77
C ALA A 82 0.28 -4.15 2.69
N ALA A 83 -0.59 -3.86 3.64
CA ALA A 83 -2.00 -4.13 3.54
C ALA A 83 -2.80 -2.98 4.15
N THR A 84 -4.02 -2.79 3.68
CA THR A 84 -4.92 -1.74 4.19
C THR A 84 -6.27 -2.31 4.57
N SER A 85 -7.02 -1.55 5.35
CA SER A 85 -8.41 -1.81 5.66
C SER A 85 -9.14 -0.51 5.97
N PHE A 86 -10.40 -0.41 5.56
CA PHE A 86 -11.31 0.64 6.03
C PHE A 86 -12.05 0.26 7.33
N ILE A 87 -11.76 -0.91 7.91
CA ILE A 87 -12.46 -1.42 9.11
C ILE A 87 -11.66 -1.15 10.39
N SER A 88 -10.42 -1.62 10.46
CA SER A 88 -9.56 -1.44 11.64
C SER A 88 -8.12 -1.85 11.38
N PHE A 89 -7.21 -1.49 12.31
CA PHE A 89 -5.84 -2.02 12.34
C PHE A 89 -5.78 -3.55 12.42
N LYS A 90 -6.67 -4.16 13.23
CA LYS A 90 -6.75 -5.63 13.35
C LYS A 90 -7.11 -6.27 12.01
N GLN A 91 -8.02 -5.64 11.26
CA GLN A 91 -8.39 -6.12 9.93
C GLN A 91 -7.27 -5.91 8.91
N ALA A 92 -6.56 -4.77 8.93
CA ALA A 92 -5.41 -4.55 8.06
C ALA A 92 -4.30 -5.60 8.31
N ALA A 93 -4.01 -5.92 9.57
CA ALA A 93 -3.08 -6.99 9.92
C ALA A 93 -3.56 -8.38 9.45
N LEU A 94 -4.87 -8.65 9.56
CA LEU A 94 -5.45 -9.90 9.04
C LEU A 94 -5.37 -10.00 7.52
N ASN A 95 -5.58 -8.89 6.80
CA ASN A 95 -5.40 -8.83 5.35
C ASN A 95 -3.93 -9.12 4.99
N TRP A 96 -3.00 -8.50 5.69
CA TRP A 96 -1.57 -8.75 5.52
C TRP A 96 -1.20 -10.23 5.71
N GLN A 97 -1.67 -10.87 6.80
CA GLN A 97 -1.42 -12.30 7.07
C GLN A 97 -2.00 -13.26 6.01
N ARG A 98 -3.06 -12.85 5.31
CA ARG A 98 -3.69 -13.66 4.26
C ARG A 98 -2.93 -13.58 2.94
N GLU A 99 -2.33 -12.44 2.65
CA GLU A 99 -1.59 -12.20 1.41
C GLU A 99 -0.11 -12.58 1.53
N PHE A 100 0.51 -12.35 2.69
CA PHE A 100 1.92 -12.59 2.97
C PHE A 100 2.06 -13.74 3.99
N PRO A 101 2.82 -14.81 3.66
CA PRO A 101 4.26 -14.69 3.40
C PRO A 101 4.70 -15.06 1.98
N GLN A 102 3.88 -14.85 0.96
CA GLN A 102 4.32 -15.07 -0.42
C GLN A 102 5.42 -14.07 -0.78
N ASP A 103 6.54 -14.56 -1.31
CA ASP A 103 7.57 -13.70 -1.88
C ASP A 103 7.03 -12.96 -3.11
N PHE A 104 7.77 -11.92 -3.53
CA PHE A 104 7.39 -11.08 -4.66
C PHE A 104 7.22 -11.89 -5.96
N GLU A 105 8.11 -12.83 -6.24
CA GLU A 105 8.10 -13.61 -7.47
C GLU A 105 6.88 -14.54 -7.53
N THR A 106 6.60 -15.25 -6.43
CA THR A 106 5.41 -16.08 -6.29
C THR A 106 4.14 -15.25 -6.46
N SER A 107 4.08 -14.07 -5.85
CA SER A 107 2.95 -13.14 -5.97
C SER A 107 2.78 -12.64 -7.41
N PHE A 108 3.89 -12.31 -8.08
CA PHE A 108 3.89 -11.85 -9.47
C PHE A 108 3.34 -12.91 -10.42
N VAL A 109 3.80 -14.15 -10.29
CA VAL A 109 3.34 -15.28 -11.12
C VAL A 109 1.84 -15.52 -10.93
N LYS A 110 1.35 -15.53 -9.68
CA LYS A 110 -0.08 -15.72 -9.39
C LYS A 110 -0.94 -14.59 -9.92
N ASN A 111 -0.53 -13.34 -9.71
CA ASN A 111 -1.25 -12.17 -10.23
C ASN A 111 -1.31 -12.20 -11.76
N ARG A 112 -0.21 -12.54 -12.44
CA ARG A 112 -0.19 -12.72 -13.89
C ARG A 112 -1.20 -13.78 -14.33
N ALA A 113 -1.17 -14.96 -13.70
CA ALA A 113 -2.08 -16.05 -14.04
C ALA A 113 -3.55 -15.66 -13.84
N GLN A 114 -3.88 -14.93 -12.77
CA GLN A 114 -5.22 -14.43 -12.52
C GLN A 114 -5.68 -13.42 -13.59
N TRP A 115 -4.82 -12.48 -13.97
CA TRP A 115 -5.12 -11.55 -15.05
C TRP A 115 -5.32 -12.26 -16.39
N THR A 116 -4.42 -13.17 -16.75
CA THR A 116 -4.53 -13.99 -17.94
C THR A 116 -5.85 -14.76 -17.95
N HIS A 117 -6.26 -15.39 -16.84
CA HIS A 117 -7.55 -16.07 -16.75
C HIS A 117 -8.76 -15.17 -17.07
N PHE A 118 -8.75 -13.89 -16.66
CA PHE A 118 -9.84 -12.96 -16.97
C PHE A 118 -9.78 -12.44 -18.41
N LEU A 119 -8.59 -12.08 -18.88
CA LEU A 119 -8.40 -11.52 -20.22
C LEU A 119 -8.68 -12.59 -21.30
N ASP A 120 -8.30 -13.84 -21.06
CA ASP A 120 -8.50 -14.96 -21.99
C ASP A 120 -9.97 -15.40 -22.14
N ARG A 121 -10.89 -14.80 -21.37
CA ARG A 121 -12.34 -15.06 -21.53
C ARG A 121 -12.87 -14.62 -22.89
N ILE A 122 -12.19 -13.67 -23.53
CA ILE A 122 -12.52 -13.21 -24.88
C ILE A 122 -11.27 -13.29 -25.74
N ALA A 123 -11.22 -14.32 -26.60
CA ALA A 123 -10.18 -14.44 -27.61
C ALA A 123 -10.53 -13.57 -28.82
N VAL A 124 -9.60 -12.69 -29.21
CA VAL A 124 -9.73 -11.82 -30.39
C VAL A 124 -8.54 -12.05 -31.31
N GLU A 125 -8.83 -12.22 -32.59
CA GLU A 125 -7.83 -12.37 -33.65
C GLU A 125 -8.06 -11.28 -34.71
N ASP A 126 -6.98 -10.60 -35.10
CA ASP A 126 -6.96 -9.65 -36.22
C ASP A 126 -5.59 -9.74 -36.91
N ARG A 127 -5.53 -9.42 -38.20
CA ARG A 127 -4.27 -9.34 -38.95
C ARG A 127 -3.42 -8.15 -38.50
N ASP A 128 -4.08 -7.12 -37.98
CA ASP A 128 -3.46 -5.96 -37.38
C ASP A 128 -3.30 -6.16 -35.86
N PHE A 129 -2.08 -6.49 -35.44
CA PHE A 129 -1.75 -6.76 -34.04
C PHE A 129 -2.00 -5.55 -33.12
N ASP A 130 -1.95 -4.32 -33.63
CA ASP A 130 -2.20 -3.12 -32.83
C ASP A 130 -3.66 -3.03 -32.38
N LYS A 131 -4.60 -3.58 -33.15
CA LYS A 131 -6.00 -3.70 -32.75
C LYS A 131 -6.19 -4.71 -31.63
N VAL A 132 -5.52 -5.86 -31.71
CA VAL A 132 -5.55 -6.89 -30.65
C VAL A 132 -5.01 -6.30 -29.35
N LYS A 133 -3.86 -5.61 -29.40
CA LYS A 133 -3.29 -4.92 -28.24
C LYS A 133 -4.23 -3.87 -27.66
N SER A 134 -4.84 -3.05 -28.52
CA SER A 134 -5.80 -2.04 -28.12
C SER A 134 -7.01 -2.65 -27.43
N PHE A 135 -7.54 -3.77 -27.96
CA PHE A 135 -8.65 -4.49 -27.34
C PHE A 135 -8.31 -4.90 -25.89
N TYR A 136 -7.20 -5.62 -25.67
CA TYR A 136 -6.83 -6.07 -24.32
C TYR A 136 -6.49 -4.92 -23.37
N HIS A 137 -5.97 -3.80 -23.87
CA HIS A 137 -5.75 -2.60 -23.06
C HIS A 137 -7.07 -2.00 -22.56
N HIS A 138 -8.08 -1.92 -23.42
CA HIS A 138 -9.42 -1.46 -23.03
C HIS A 138 -10.12 -2.49 -22.12
N PHE A 139 -9.99 -3.78 -22.41
CA PHE A 139 -10.63 -4.82 -21.62
C PHE A 139 -10.05 -4.90 -20.21
N TYR A 140 -8.72 -4.78 -20.06
CA TYR A 140 -8.07 -4.62 -18.76
C TYR A 140 -8.70 -3.46 -17.96
N ARG A 141 -8.86 -2.29 -18.56
CA ARG A 141 -9.46 -1.12 -17.90
C ARG A 141 -10.92 -1.35 -17.49
N ALA A 142 -11.67 -2.07 -18.31
CA ALA A 142 -13.07 -2.41 -18.03
C ALA A 142 -13.24 -3.34 -16.81
N LEU A 143 -12.17 -4.04 -16.39
CA LEU A 143 -12.17 -4.96 -15.25
C LEU A 143 -11.73 -4.32 -13.92
N LEU A 144 -11.31 -3.05 -13.91
CA LEU A 144 -10.76 -2.39 -12.71
C LEU A 144 -11.80 -1.81 -11.76
N PHE A 145 -12.97 -1.47 -12.28
CA PHE A 145 -14.04 -0.72 -11.59
C PHE A 145 -15.28 -1.61 -11.42
N PRO A 146 -16.11 -1.35 -10.40
CA PRO A 146 -16.90 -0.13 -10.24
C PRO A 146 -16.13 1.10 -9.74
#